data_AF-A0A2S6PM23-F1
#
_entry.id   AF-A0A2S6PM23-F1
#
_cell.length_a   1.000
_cell.length_b   1.000
_cell.length_c   1.000
_cell.angle_alpha   90.00
_cell.angle_beta   90.00
_cell.angle_gamma   90.00
#
_symmetry.space_group_name_H-M   'P 1'
#
loop_
_entity.id
_entity.type
_entity.pdbx_description
1 polymer ?
#
loop_
_entity_poly.entity_id
_entity_poly.type
_entity_poly.pdbx_seq_one_letter_code
_entity_poly.pdbx_strand_id
1 'polypeptide(L)'
;MTVTDRIRAFALPADHTTTDQLLHRILALPSLAAQLLTAAADHLAKHKPADELTVAGWGRALALADARTLTGYPQHIAQNAGRRAMGALAPAMWEQARTRGEWALLLRDAARTV
;
A
#
# COMPACT_ATOMS: atom_id res chain seq x y z
N MET A 1 19.48 60.19 -12.86
CA MET A 1 19.30 59.85 -11.43
C MET A 1 18.81 58.42 -11.38
N THR A 2 19.73 57.49 -11.10
CA THR A 2 19.53 56.04 -11.20
C THR A 2 18.94 55.53 -9.90
N VAL A 3 17.69 55.08 -9.91
CA VAL A 3 17.08 54.40 -8.76
C VAL A 3 17.39 52.91 -8.90
N THR A 4 18.50 52.51 -8.30
CA THR A 4 18.78 51.11 -7.96
C THR A 4 18.08 50.84 -6.64
N ASP A 5 16.93 50.18 -6.66
CA ASP A 5 16.37 49.61 -5.43
C ASP A 5 16.39 48.08 -5.48
N ARG A 6 16.95 47.53 -4.41
CA ARG A 6 17.46 46.19 -4.29
C ARG A 6 16.33 45.27 -3.84
N ILE A 7 15.77 44.49 -4.76
CA ILE A 7 15.04 43.27 -4.37
C ILE A 7 16.09 42.27 -3.87
N ARG A 8 16.45 42.38 -2.59
CA ARG A 8 17.10 41.29 -1.85
C ARG A 8 16.09 40.16 -1.79
N ALA A 9 16.20 39.23 -2.73
CA ALA A 9 15.63 37.90 -2.58
C ALA A 9 16.22 37.31 -1.30
N PHE A 10 15.43 37.31 -0.22
CA PHE A 10 15.70 36.50 0.95
C PHE A 10 15.41 35.06 0.53
N ALA A 11 16.36 34.44 -0.16
CA ALA A 11 16.38 33.00 -0.31
C ALA A 11 16.64 32.45 1.10
N LEU A 12 15.56 32.23 1.85
CA LEU A 12 15.60 31.32 2.98
C LEU A 12 16.19 30.02 2.42
N PRO A 13 17.26 29.47 3.01
CA PRO A 13 17.65 28.11 2.65
C PRO A 13 16.43 27.26 2.92
N ALA A 14 15.81 26.72 1.86
CA ALA A 14 14.78 25.72 2.01
C ALA A 14 15.41 24.64 2.88
N ASP A 15 14.76 24.31 3.99
CA ASP A 15 15.28 23.33 4.93
C ASP A 15 15.13 21.94 4.32
N HIS A 16 16.03 21.66 3.36
CA HIS A 16 16.10 20.44 2.59
C HIS A 16 16.28 19.24 3.52
N THR A 17 16.96 19.44 4.65
CA THR A 17 17.13 18.44 5.72
C THR A 17 15.79 17.97 6.29
N THR A 18 14.86 18.90 6.58
CA THR A 18 13.53 18.57 7.12
C THR A 18 12.64 17.90 6.07
N THR A 19 12.76 18.31 4.80
CA THR A 19 12.02 17.69 3.68
C THR A 19 12.51 16.28 3.38
N ASP A 20 13.82 16.05 3.37
CA ASP A 20 14.44 14.74 3.14
C ASP A 20 14.13 13.77 4.28
N GLN A 21 14.12 14.23 5.53
CA GLN A 21 13.71 13.41 6.67
C GLN A 21 12.23 13.00 6.60
N LEU A 22 11.35 13.92 6.19
CA LEU A 22 9.93 13.62 5.98
C LEU A 22 9.73 12.62 4.84
N LEU A 23 10.43 12.81 3.72
CA LEU A 23 10.44 11.88 2.58
C LEU A 23 10.93 10.50 3.01
N HIS A 24 12.06 10.41 3.70
CA HIS A 24 12.55 9.14 4.23
C HIS A 24 11.54 8.47 5.16
N ARG A 25 10.84 9.24 5.99
CA ARG A 25 9.81 8.69 6.89
C ARG A 25 8.58 8.19 6.13
N ILE A 26 8.14 8.92 5.10
CA ILE A 26 7.03 8.50 4.24
C ILE A 26 7.41 7.25 3.45
N LEU A 27 8.64 7.19 2.93
CA LEU A 27 9.15 6.04 2.18
C LEU A 27 9.44 4.82 3.08
N ALA A 28 9.67 5.04 4.37
CA ALA A 28 9.82 3.96 5.35
C ALA A 28 8.49 3.34 5.80
N LEU A 29 7.36 4.02 5.56
CA LEU A 29 6.05 3.49 5.90
C LEU A 29 5.55 2.55 4.80
N PRO A 30 4.95 1.39 5.15
CA PRO A 30 4.30 0.53 4.17
C PRO A 30 3.23 1.32 3.40
N SER A 31 3.23 1.20 2.08
CA SER A 31 2.20 1.82 1.25
C SER A 31 0.80 1.30 1.62
N LEU A 32 -0.27 2.06 1.31
CA LEU A 32 -1.64 1.57 1.53
C LEU A 32 -1.93 0.26 0.78
N ALA A 33 -1.28 0.05 -0.37
CA ALA A 33 -1.37 -1.20 -1.12
C ALA A 33 -0.70 -2.35 -0.35
N ALA A 34 0.51 -2.14 0.18
CA ALA A 34 1.21 -3.12 1.01
C ALA A 34 0.40 -3.46 2.28
N GLN A 35 -0.18 -2.45 2.93
CA GLN A 35 -1.04 -2.63 4.10
C GLN A 35 -2.28 -3.46 3.77
N LEU A 36 -2.95 -3.17 2.64
CA LEU A 36 -4.13 -3.92 2.19
C LEU A 36 -3.79 -5.40 1.93
N LEU A 37 -2.71 -5.68 1.20
CA LEU A 37 -2.25 -7.04 0.92
C LEU A 37 -1.89 -7.79 2.21
N THR A 38 -1.20 -7.12 3.14
CA THR A 38 -0.83 -7.69 4.44
C THR A 38 -2.06 -8.00 5.29
N ALA A 39 -3.05 -7.10 5.33
CA ALA A 39 -4.28 -7.32 6.09
C ALA A 39 -5.10 -8.49 5.53
N ALA A 40 -5.14 -8.65 4.20
CA ALA A 40 -5.77 -9.80 3.56
C ALA A 40 -5.01 -11.11 3.90
N ALA A 41 -3.68 -11.09 3.83
CA ALA A 41 -2.83 -12.22 4.21
C ALA A 41 -3.07 -12.67 5.66
N ASP A 42 -3.18 -11.71 6.58
CA ASP A 42 -3.44 -12.01 7.99
C ASP A 42 -4.81 -12.68 8.19
N HIS A 43 -5.82 -12.23 7.46
CA HIS A 43 -7.14 -12.87 7.49
C HIS A 43 -7.05 -14.33 7.00
N LEU A 44 -6.41 -14.56 5.85
CA LEU A 44 -6.30 -15.90 5.28
C LEU A 44 -5.48 -16.84 6.17
N ALA A 45 -4.39 -16.35 6.76
CA ALA A 45 -3.56 -17.13 7.68
C ALA A 45 -4.31 -17.51 8.97
N LYS A 46 -5.19 -16.65 9.46
CA LYS A 46 -5.94 -16.88 10.71
C LYS A 46 -7.11 -17.84 10.54
N HIS A 47 -7.72 -17.89 9.35
CA HIS A 47 -8.99 -18.59 9.14
C HIS A 47 -8.84 -19.81 8.24
N LYS A 48 -8.58 -20.97 8.86
CA LYS A 48 -8.44 -22.28 8.21
C LYS A 48 -7.36 -22.27 7.10
N PRO A 49 -6.08 -22.03 7.45
CA PRO A 49 -5.01 -21.86 6.46
C PRO A 49 -4.80 -23.09 5.57
N ALA A 50 -5.17 -24.29 6.01
CA ALA A 50 -5.04 -25.53 5.24
C ALA A 50 -6.18 -25.76 4.23
N ASP A 51 -7.30 -25.03 4.35
CA ASP A 51 -8.41 -25.15 3.40
C ASP A 51 -8.06 -24.45 2.09
N GLU A 52 -8.56 -24.98 0.97
CA GLU A 52 -8.50 -24.30 -0.32
C GLU A 52 -9.18 -22.92 -0.25
N LEU A 53 -8.58 -21.93 -0.91
CA LEU A 53 -9.17 -20.62 -1.03
C LEU A 53 -10.24 -20.61 -2.12
N THR A 54 -11.50 -20.42 -1.72
CA THR A 54 -12.59 -20.20 -2.67
C THR A 54 -12.65 -18.74 -3.12
N VAL A 55 -13.29 -18.47 -4.27
CA VAL A 55 -13.56 -17.11 -4.76
C VAL A 55 -14.31 -16.28 -3.72
N ALA A 56 -15.30 -16.86 -3.04
CA ALA A 56 -16.01 -16.19 -1.96
C ALA A 56 -15.11 -15.90 -0.75
N GLY A 57 -14.20 -16.81 -0.42
CA GLY A 57 -13.19 -16.62 0.62
C GLY A 57 -12.23 -15.48 0.29
N TRP A 58 -11.82 -15.37 -0.98
CA TRP A 58 -10.98 -14.28 -1.47
C TRP A 58 -11.69 -12.92 -1.36
N GLY A 59 -12.92 -12.84 -1.88
CA GLY A 59 -13.73 -11.61 -1.81
C GLY A 59 -13.95 -11.15 -0.37
N ARG A 60 -14.18 -12.08 0.56
CA ARG A 60 -14.31 -11.78 1.98
C ARG A 60 -13.00 -11.27 2.59
N ALA A 61 -11.87 -11.89 2.29
CA ALA A 61 -10.58 -11.46 2.79
C ALA A 61 -10.24 -10.03 2.34
N LEU A 62 -10.49 -9.70 1.08
CA LEU A 62 -10.29 -8.35 0.55
C LEU A 62 -11.24 -7.32 1.17
N ALA A 63 -12.53 -7.63 1.32
CA ALA A 63 -13.48 -6.71 1.94
C ALA A 63 -13.10 -6.38 3.40
N LEU A 64 -12.62 -7.37 4.15
CA LEU A 64 -12.16 -7.17 5.53
C LEU A 64 -10.83 -6.40 5.60
N ALA A 65 -9.92 -6.67 4.66
CA ALA A 65 -8.68 -5.91 4.54
C ALA A 65 -8.96 -4.44 4.21
N ASP A 66 -9.82 -4.19 3.22
CA ASP A 66 -10.25 -2.85 2.80
C ASP A 66 -10.85 -2.07 3.97
N ALA A 67 -11.83 -2.65 4.68
CA ALA A 67 -12.42 -2.04 5.86
C ALA A 67 -11.40 -1.74 6.95
N ARG A 68 -10.37 -2.58 7.12
CA ARG A 68 -9.32 -2.38 8.13
C ARG A 68 -8.31 -1.30 7.73
N THR A 69 -7.97 -1.19 6.45
CA THR A 69 -6.84 -0.35 6.01
C THR A 69 -7.26 0.96 5.37
N LEU A 70 -8.43 1.01 4.71
CA LEU A 70 -8.85 2.14 3.89
C LEU A 70 -10.01 2.94 4.49
N THR A 71 -10.60 2.48 5.60
CA THR A 71 -11.59 3.27 6.34
C THR A 71 -11.02 4.60 6.77
N GLY A 72 -11.71 5.69 6.42
CA GLY A 72 -11.29 7.07 6.71
C GLY A 72 -10.50 7.74 5.59
N TYR A 73 -10.09 7.00 4.55
CA TYR A 73 -9.44 7.60 3.37
C TYR A 73 -10.48 8.09 2.34
N PRO A 74 -10.18 9.17 1.60
CA PRO A 74 -10.96 9.55 0.43
C PRO A 74 -11.04 8.42 -0.60
N GLN A 75 -12.20 8.29 -1.27
CA GLN A 75 -12.48 7.19 -2.19
C GLN A 75 -11.43 7.04 -3.30
N HIS A 76 -10.93 8.14 -3.87
CA HIS A 76 -9.90 8.09 -4.92
C HIS A 76 -8.56 7.54 -4.42
N ILE A 77 -8.20 7.78 -3.14
CA ILE A 77 -7.00 7.21 -2.51
C ILE A 77 -7.20 5.71 -2.29
N ALA A 78 -8.35 5.30 -1.75
CA ALA A 78 -8.68 3.90 -1.53
C ALA A 78 -8.68 3.10 -2.86
N GLN A 79 -9.32 3.62 -3.90
CA GLN A 79 -9.32 3.01 -5.24
C GLN A 79 -7.91 2.90 -5.83
N ASN A 80 -7.07 3.92 -5.65
CA ASN A 80 -5.69 3.86 -6.12
C ASN A 80 -4.88 2.79 -5.37
N ALA A 81 -5.03 2.69 -4.05
CA ALA A 81 -4.40 1.64 -3.26
C ALA A 81 -4.86 0.25 -3.69
N GLY A 82 -6.16 0.04 -3.88
CA GLY A 82 -6.73 -1.21 -4.37
C GLY A 82 -6.19 -1.60 -5.75
N ARG A 83 -6.11 -0.64 -6.69
CA ARG A 83 -5.54 -0.88 -8.03
C ARG A 83 -4.07 -1.30 -7.96
N ARG A 84 -3.27 -0.61 -7.13
CA ARG A 84 -1.86 -0.94 -6.93
C ARG A 84 -1.68 -2.32 -6.30
N ALA A 85 -2.49 -2.65 -5.29
CA ALA A 85 -2.47 -3.96 -4.65
C ALA A 85 -2.81 -5.08 -5.64
N MET A 86 -3.88 -4.93 -6.42
CA MET A 86 -4.26 -5.92 -7.43
C MET A 86 -3.24 -6.02 -8.56
N GLY A 87 -2.64 -4.89 -8.97
CA GLY A 87 -1.59 -4.86 -9.99
C GLY A 87 -0.28 -5.54 -9.57
N ALA A 88 -0.06 -5.74 -8.26
CA ALA A 88 1.10 -6.46 -7.73
C ALA A 88 0.96 -7.99 -7.83
N LEU A 89 -0.25 -8.50 -8.05
CA LEU A 89 -0.52 -9.93 -8.11
C LEU A 89 -0.24 -10.44 -9.52
N ALA A 90 0.77 -11.29 -9.67
CA ALA A 90 1.15 -11.86 -10.96
C ALA A 90 0.06 -12.81 -11.50
N PRO A 91 -0.19 -12.85 -12.82
CA PRO A 91 -1.15 -13.78 -13.43
C PRO A 91 -0.94 -15.24 -13.02
N ALA A 92 0.32 -15.68 -12.93
CA ALA A 92 0.70 -17.03 -12.51
C ALA A 92 0.23 -17.41 -11.09
N MET A 93 -0.07 -16.43 -10.23
CA MET A 93 -0.64 -16.67 -8.90
C MET A 93 -2.08 -17.21 -8.98
N TRP A 94 -2.74 -17.13 -10.14
CA TRP A 94 -4.13 -17.57 -10.32
C TRP A 94 -4.24 -18.92 -11.04
N GLU A 95 -3.15 -19.44 -11.59
CA GLU A 95 -3.17 -20.64 -12.45
C GLU A 95 -3.39 -21.95 -11.70
N GLN A 96 -3.20 -21.96 -10.38
CA GLN A 96 -3.27 -23.17 -9.55
C GLN A 96 -4.14 -22.93 -8.33
N ALA A 97 -4.94 -23.94 -7.99
CA ALA A 97 -5.63 -24.01 -6.71
C ALA A 97 -4.61 -23.97 -5.58
N ARG A 98 -4.87 -23.14 -4.58
CA ARG A 98 -3.98 -22.90 -3.45
C ARG A 98 -4.79 -22.80 -2.17
N THR A 99 -4.19 -23.25 -1.09
CA THR A 99 -4.70 -23.06 0.26
C THR A 99 -4.68 -21.59 0.65
N ARG A 100 -5.47 -21.23 1.66
CA ARG A 100 -5.47 -19.88 2.24
C ARG A 100 -4.10 -19.50 2.80
N GLY A 101 -3.38 -20.47 3.38
CA GLY A 101 -2.02 -20.27 3.90
C GLY A 101 -1.02 -19.93 2.80
N GLU A 102 -1.04 -20.64 1.68
CA GLU A 102 -0.19 -20.35 0.51
C GLU A 102 -0.50 -18.97 -0.07
N TRP A 103 -1.77 -18.62 -0.19
CA TRP A 103 -2.18 -17.27 -0.60
C TRP A 103 -1.69 -16.20 0.37
N ALA A 104 -1.73 -16.45 1.68
CA ALA A 104 -1.21 -15.50 2.66
C ALA A 104 0.31 -15.26 2.50
N LEU A 105 1.08 -16.28 2.13
CA LEU A 105 2.51 -16.11 1.84
C LEU A 105 2.72 -15.28 0.57
N LEU A 106 2.02 -15.61 -0.52
CA LEU A 106 2.12 -14.87 -1.78
C LEU A 106 1.71 -13.39 -1.62
N LEU A 107 0.66 -13.12 -0.84
CA LEU A 107 0.22 -11.76 -0.55
C LEU A 107 1.27 -10.95 0.24
N ARG A 108 1.98 -11.59 1.18
CA ARG A 108 3.08 -10.95 1.92
C ARG A 108 4.28 -10.66 1.04
N ASP A 109 4.58 -11.55 0.10
CA ASP A 109 5.65 -11.30 -0.87
C ASP A 109 5.26 -10.18 -1.84
N ALA A 110 4.02 -10.16 -2.34
CA ALA A 110 3.51 -9.06 -3.16
C ALA A 110 3.49 -7.73 -2.39
N ALA A 111 3.19 -7.73 -1.08
CA ALA A 111 3.21 -6.51 -0.27
C ALA A 111 4.60 -5.86 -0.18
N ARG A 112 5.68 -6.62 -0.37
CA ARG A 112 7.06 -6.09 -0.35
C ARG A 112 7.44 -5.36 -1.64
N THR A 113 6.64 -5.47 -2.71
CA THR A 113 6.94 -4.87 -4.00
C THR A 113 6.18 -3.56 -4.26
N VAL A 114 5.31 -3.13 -3.34
CA VAL A 114 4.40 -1.97 -3.51
C VAL A 114 4.47 -0.89 -2.45
#